data_AF-W2C3K5-F1
#
_entry.id   AF-W2C3K5-F1
#
_cell.length_a   1.000
_cell.length_b   1.000
_cell.length_c   1.000
_cell.angle_alpha   90.00
_cell.angle_beta   90.00
_cell.angle_gamma   90.00
#
_symmetry.space_group_name_H-M   'P 1'
#
loop_
_entity.id
_entity.type
_entity.pdbx_description
1 polymer ?
#
loop_
_entity_poly.entity_id
_entity_poly.type
_entity_poly.pdbx_seq_one_letter_code
_entity_poly.pdbx_strand_id
1 'polypeptide(L)'
;MEKIKEVWFADGRIFVRTDQGRVHSRPLEAFPRLKRATEEQRKAYTIEMRGQALRWKEMDEDIHISSFYEVAEPEPNNEVAMLFMRFPGLKVQDVAQHMGVDESLLEKYLYGIRKPSPKRMEQLRSALRVPEKAM
;
A
#
# COMPACT_ATOMS: atom_id res chain seq x y z
N MET A 1 0.55 -10.05 24.68
CA MET A 1 0.64 -9.50 23.30
C MET A 1 -0.76 -9.13 22.88
N GLU A 2 -0.94 -7.91 22.39
CA GLU A 2 -2.25 -7.35 22.02
C GLU A 2 -2.91 -8.18 20.90
N LYS A 3 -4.25 -8.30 20.92
CA LYS A 3 -5.04 -9.05 19.93
C LYS A 3 -6.09 -8.17 19.29
N ILE A 4 -6.36 -8.40 18.01
CA ILE A 4 -7.44 -7.77 17.25
C ILE A 4 -8.79 -8.34 17.72
N LYS A 5 -9.72 -7.45 18.05
CA LYS A 5 -11.11 -7.77 18.44
C LYS A 5 -12.12 -7.34 17.39
N GLU A 6 -11.94 -6.17 16.81
CA GLU A 6 -12.84 -5.61 15.81
C GLU A 6 -12.04 -4.96 14.68
N VAL A 7 -12.55 -5.06 13.45
CA VAL A 7 -12.00 -4.39 12.26
C VAL A 7 -13.13 -3.70 11.53
N TRP A 8 -12.92 -2.46 11.12
CA TRP A 8 -13.85 -1.73 10.26
C TRP A 8 -13.11 -0.83 9.29
N PHE A 9 -13.82 -0.41 8.25
CA PHE A 9 -13.31 0.48 7.21
C PHE A 9 -14.16 1.74 7.17
N ALA A 10 -13.52 2.90 7.18
CA ALA A 10 -14.17 4.19 7.07
C ALA A 10 -13.17 5.21 6.52
N ASP A 11 -13.65 6.20 5.76
CA ASP A 11 -12.86 7.34 5.30
C ASP A 11 -11.52 6.98 4.62
N GLY A 12 -11.53 5.91 3.81
CA GLY A 12 -10.33 5.44 3.12
C GLY A 12 -9.29 4.76 4.03
N ARG A 13 -9.67 4.36 5.24
CA ARG A 13 -8.80 3.73 6.23
C ARG A 13 -9.32 2.37 6.67
N ILE A 14 -8.41 1.56 7.19
CA ILE A 14 -8.70 0.37 7.99
C ILE A 14 -8.42 0.69 9.45
N PHE A 15 -9.34 0.27 10.32
CA PHE A 15 -9.24 0.43 11.76
C PHE A 15 -9.24 -0.93 12.44
N VAL A 16 -8.50 -1.03 13.54
CA VAL A 16 -8.54 -2.19 14.42
C VAL A 16 -8.76 -1.73 15.86
N ARG A 17 -9.68 -2.39 16.57
CA ARG A 17 -9.81 -2.29 18.02
C ARG A 17 -9.22 -3.54 18.65
N THR A 18 -8.45 -3.35 19.71
CA THR A 18 -7.73 -4.43 20.36
C THR A 18 -8.45 -4.94 21.61
N ASP A 19 -7.99 -6.07 22.13
CA ASP A 19 -8.49 -6.65 23.39
C ASP A 19 -8.19 -5.81 24.63
N GLN A 20 -7.33 -4.80 24.49
CA GLN A 20 -7.06 -3.77 25.49
C GLN A 20 -7.87 -2.49 25.27
N GLY A 21 -8.79 -2.47 24.30
CA GLY A 21 -9.63 -1.32 23.97
C GLY A 21 -8.92 -0.22 23.17
N ARG A 22 -7.66 -0.43 22.76
CA ARG A 22 -6.93 0.54 21.94
C ARG A 22 -7.44 0.49 20.51
N VAL A 23 -7.52 1.66 19.87
CA VAL A 23 -7.90 1.77 18.46
C VAL A 23 -6.69 2.25 17.68
N HIS A 24 -6.32 1.48 16.66
CA HIS A 24 -5.29 1.86 15.69
C HIS A 24 -5.94 2.01 14.31
N SER A 25 -5.36 2.84 13.46
CA SER A 25 -5.84 3.00 12.08
C SER A 25 -4.70 3.23 11.12
N ARG A 26 -4.89 2.84 9.86
CA ARG A 26 -3.97 3.13 8.77
C ARG A 26 -4.71 3.47 7.47
N PRO A 27 -4.12 4.34 6.62
CA PRO A 27 -4.64 4.60 5.28
C PRO A 27 -4.60 3.33 4.42
N LEU A 28 -5.59 3.14 3.53
CA LEU A 28 -5.61 2.00 2.63
C LEU A 28 -4.44 2.01 1.63
N GLU A 29 -3.82 3.16 1.37
CA GLU A 29 -2.55 3.30 0.64
C GLU A 29 -1.42 2.45 1.23
N ALA A 30 -1.47 2.13 2.53
CA ALA A 30 -0.51 1.23 3.15
C ALA A 30 -0.71 -0.26 2.78
N PHE A 31 -1.88 -0.59 2.22
CA PHE A 31 -2.30 -1.93 1.81
C PHE A 31 -2.91 -1.90 0.41
N PRO A 32 -2.10 -1.75 -0.66
CA PRO A 32 -2.61 -1.48 -2.00
C PRO A 32 -3.61 -2.52 -2.54
N ARG A 33 -3.47 -3.79 -2.16
CA ARG A 33 -4.48 -4.83 -2.47
C ARG A 33 -5.84 -4.50 -1.85
N LEU A 34 -5.88 -4.11 -0.57
CA LEU A 34 -7.12 -3.65 0.08
C LEU A 34 -7.63 -2.34 -0.50
N LYS A 35 -6.75 -1.42 -0.91
CA LYS A 35 -7.16 -0.18 -1.59
C LYS A 35 -7.92 -0.48 -2.88
N ARG A 36 -7.46 -1.47 -3.65
CA ARG A 36 -8.11 -1.92 -4.91
C ARG A 36 -9.35 -2.79 -4.70
N ALA A 37 -9.50 -3.39 -3.51
CA ALA A 37 -10.60 -4.30 -3.19
C ALA A 37 -11.96 -3.60 -3.11
N THR A 38 -13.04 -4.33 -3.43
CA THR A 38 -14.43 -3.90 -3.18
C THR A 38 -14.73 -3.91 -1.69
N GLU A 39 -15.86 -3.31 -1.29
CA GLU A 39 -16.29 -3.31 0.10
C GLU A 39 -16.54 -4.74 0.62
N GLU A 40 -17.15 -5.60 -0.21
CA GLU A 40 -17.40 -7.01 0.10
C GLU A 40 -16.08 -7.76 0.31
N GLN A 41 -15.11 -7.57 -0.59
CA GLN A 41 -13.79 -8.18 -0.49
C GLN A 41 -13.05 -7.70 0.77
N ARG A 42 -13.14 -6.42 1.12
CA ARG A 42 -12.54 -5.88 2.36
C ARG A 42 -13.16 -6.49 3.61
N LYS A 43 -14.47 -6.74 3.62
CA LYS A 43 -15.18 -7.36 4.75
C LYS A 43 -14.94 -8.87 4.86
N ALA A 44 -14.48 -9.53 3.80
CA ALA A 44 -14.21 -10.97 3.76
C ALA A 44 -12.88 -11.40 4.43
N TYR A 45 -12.54 -10.80 5.57
CA TYR A 45 -11.34 -11.15 6.33
C TYR A 45 -11.59 -12.24 7.38
N THR A 46 -10.55 -12.99 7.72
CA THR A 46 -10.47 -13.81 8.94
C THR A 46 -9.44 -13.24 9.91
N ILE A 47 -9.68 -13.41 11.21
CA ILE A 47 -8.69 -13.13 12.25
C ILE A 47 -7.92 -14.43 12.54
N GLU A 48 -6.62 -14.42 12.28
CA GLU A 48 -5.74 -15.59 12.40
C GLU A 48 -4.62 -15.35 13.42
N MET A 49 -3.68 -16.30 13.51
CA MET A 49 -2.51 -16.22 14.40
C MET A 49 -2.87 -15.87 15.86
N ARG A 50 -3.92 -16.51 16.41
CA ARG A 50 -4.41 -16.26 17.78
C ARG A 50 -4.81 -14.79 18.04
N GLY A 51 -5.33 -14.11 17.02
CA GLY A 51 -5.79 -12.73 17.13
C GLY A 51 -4.79 -11.68 16.64
N GLN A 52 -3.75 -12.07 15.91
CA GLN A 52 -2.61 -11.19 15.64
C GLN A 52 -2.40 -10.88 14.17
N ALA A 53 -3.16 -11.54 13.28
CA ALA A 53 -3.13 -11.26 11.86
C ALA A 53 -4.55 -11.23 11.30
N LEU A 54 -4.75 -10.40 10.29
CA LEU A 54 -5.91 -10.42 9.41
C LEU A 54 -5.50 -11.12 8.13
N ARG A 55 -6.37 -11.97 7.58
CA ARG A 55 -6.12 -12.71 6.34
C ARG A 55 -7.28 -12.54 5.38
N TRP A 56 -6.97 -12.18 4.15
CA TRP A 56 -7.89 -12.17 3.01
C TRP A 56 -7.46 -13.25 2.03
N LYS A 57 -8.12 -14.41 2.08
CA LYS A 57 -7.74 -15.58 1.28
C LYS A 57 -7.86 -15.34 -0.23
N GLU A 58 -8.93 -14.67 -0.67
CA GLU A 58 -9.18 -14.41 -2.10
C GLU A 58 -8.09 -13.53 -2.74
N MET A 59 -7.61 -12.53 -2.00
CA MET A 59 -6.62 -11.56 -2.49
C MET A 59 -5.18 -11.97 -2.19
N ASP A 60 -4.99 -13.10 -1.50
CA ASP A 60 -3.72 -13.53 -0.94
C ASP A 60 -2.99 -12.40 -0.17
N GLU A 61 -3.71 -11.69 0.70
CA GLU A 61 -3.17 -10.61 1.54
C GLU A 61 -3.25 -11.02 3.01
N ASP A 62 -2.19 -10.78 3.77
CA ASP A 62 -2.16 -10.87 5.22
C ASP A 62 -1.59 -9.61 5.86
N ILE A 63 -2.17 -9.20 6.99
CA ILE A 63 -1.75 -8.02 7.73
C ILE A 63 -1.60 -8.39 9.20
N HIS A 64 -0.36 -8.42 9.68
CA HIS A 64 -0.09 -8.57 11.11
C HIS A 64 -0.44 -7.29 11.87
N ILE A 65 -0.91 -7.42 13.13
CA ILE A 65 -1.31 -6.31 14.00
C ILE A 65 -0.22 -5.25 14.15
N SER A 66 1.05 -5.65 14.11
CA SER A 66 2.19 -4.73 14.20
C SER A 66 2.26 -3.74 13.04
N SER A 67 1.67 -4.05 11.89
CA SER A 67 1.58 -3.11 10.77
C SER A 67 0.84 -1.84 11.18
N PHE A 68 -0.14 -1.93 12.09
CA PHE A 68 -0.94 -0.80 12.57
C PHE A 68 -0.20 0.12 13.54
N TYR A 69 1.02 -0.23 13.97
CA TYR A 69 1.83 0.63 14.83
C TYR A 69 2.64 1.66 14.03
N GLU A 70 2.70 1.53 12.69
CA GLU A 70 3.25 2.56 11.83
C GLU A 70 2.26 3.72 11.67
N VAL A 71 2.78 4.95 11.64
CA VAL A 71 1.99 6.19 11.56
C VAL A 71 2.18 6.95 10.24
N ALA A 72 2.77 6.30 9.24
CA ALA A 72 2.99 6.91 7.92
C ALA A 72 1.65 7.18 7.21
N GLU A 73 1.46 8.42 6.80
CA GLU A 73 0.31 8.89 6.01
C GLU A 73 0.70 9.11 4.54
N PRO A 74 -0.26 9.13 3.60
CA PRO A 74 0.04 9.36 2.20
C PRO A 74 0.63 10.75 1.96
N GLU A 75 1.68 10.82 1.14
CA GLU A 75 2.31 12.07 0.69
C GLU A 75 2.22 12.10 -0.84
N PRO A 76 1.09 12.52 -1.45
CA PRO A 76 0.89 12.44 -2.89
C PRO A 76 1.79 13.40 -3.69
N ASN A 77 2.35 14.42 -3.04
CA ASN A 77 3.29 15.37 -3.66
C ASN A 77 4.74 14.91 -3.52
N ASN A 78 5.00 13.62 -3.80
CA ASN A 78 6.35 13.04 -3.75
C ASN A 78 6.96 12.87 -5.15
N GLU A 79 8.25 12.59 -5.21
CA GLU A 79 8.98 12.46 -6.47
C GLU A 79 8.44 11.35 -7.39
N VAL A 80 8.05 10.20 -6.84
CA VAL A 80 7.50 9.09 -7.64
C VAL A 80 6.17 9.49 -8.26
N ALA A 81 5.29 10.13 -7.48
CA ALA A 81 4.03 10.66 -8.00
C ALA A 81 4.26 11.69 -9.12
N MET A 82 5.21 12.62 -8.95
CA MET A 82 5.56 13.59 -9.99
C MET A 82 6.08 12.92 -11.28
N LEU A 83 6.84 11.83 -11.16
CA LEU A 83 7.30 11.08 -12.34
C LEU A 83 6.14 10.43 -13.09
N PHE A 84 5.20 9.79 -12.39
CA PHE A 84 4.02 9.18 -13.03
C PHE A 84 3.07 10.23 -13.64
N MET A 85 2.92 11.40 -13.03
CA MET A 85 2.10 12.50 -13.56
C MET A 85 2.55 12.99 -14.94
N ARG A 86 3.82 12.81 -15.29
CA ARG A 86 4.35 13.15 -16.63
C ARG A 86 3.83 12.22 -17.73
N PHE A 87 3.27 11.06 -17.36
CA PHE A 87 2.81 10.04 -18.29
C PHE A 87 1.41 9.52 -17.88
N PRO A 88 0.32 10.28 -18.11
CA PRO A 88 -1.01 9.94 -17.62
C PRO A 88 -1.57 8.58 -18.08
N GLY A 89 -1.07 8.03 -19.17
CA GLY A 89 -1.46 6.71 -19.69
C GLY A 89 -0.63 5.54 -19.13
N LEU A 90 0.42 5.81 -18.36
CA LEU A 90 1.32 4.79 -17.85
C LEU A 90 0.74 4.11 -16.60
N LYS A 91 0.65 2.79 -16.62
CA LYS A 91 0.15 2.02 -15.47
C LYS A 91 1.28 1.64 -14.53
N VAL A 92 1.00 1.68 -13.22
CA VAL A 92 1.95 1.23 -12.18
C VAL A 92 2.37 -0.22 -12.40
N GLN A 93 1.43 -1.08 -12.79
CA GLN A 93 1.67 -2.49 -13.10
C GLN A 93 2.75 -2.68 -14.18
N ASP A 94 2.68 -1.93 -15.28
CA ASP A 94 3.61 -2.07 -16.41
C ASP A 94 5.04 -1.68 -15.98
N VAL A 95 5.16 -0.60 -15.19
CA VAL A 95 6.44 -0.15 -14.63
C VAL A 95 6.99 -1.16 -13.63
N ALA A 96 6.13 -1.68 -12.75
CA ALA A 96 6.52 -2.69 -11.77
C ALA A 96 7.07 -3.95 -12.45
N GLN A 97 6.37 -4.43 -13.49
CA GLN A 97 6.80 -5.57 -14.30
C GLN A 97 8.14 -5.29 -15.00
N HIS A 98 8.28 -4.14 -15.66
CA HIS A 98 9.52 -3.77 -16.34
C HIS A 98 10.72 -3.69 -15.40
N MET A 99 10.50 -3.20 -14.17
CA MET A 99 11.54 -3.08 -13.15
C MET A 99 11.79 -4.36 -12.35
N GLY A 100 10.97 -5.41 -12.52
CA GLY A 100 11.00 -6.62 -11.71
C GLY A 100 10.76 -6.33 -10.22
N VAL A 101 9.81 -5.45 -9.90
CA VAL A 101 9.41 -5.11 -8.52
C VAL A 101 7.98 -5.51 -8.26
N ASP A 102 7.66 -5.75 -6.98
CA ASP A 102 6.28 -5.92 -6.55
C ASP A 102 5.47 -4.64 -6.81
N GLU A 103 4.29 -4.80 -7.40
CA GLU A 103 3.39 -3.69 -7.73
C GLU A 103 2.94 -2.95 -6.47
N SER A 104 2.61 -3.67 -5.39
CA SER A 104 2.16 -3.04 -4.14
C SER A 104 3.29 -2.22 -3.50
N LEU A 105 4.54 -2.66 -3.61
CA LEU A 105 5.68 -1.86 -3.19
C LEU A 105 5.79 -0.56 -4.00
N LEU A 106 5.60 -0.63 -5.33
CA LEU A 106 5.65 0.55 -6.18
C LEU A 106 4.48 1.51 -5.91
N GLU A 107 3.27 1.00 -5.68
CA GLU A 107 2.11 1.78 -5.25
C GLU A 107 2.37 2.47 -3.90
N LYS A 108 3.02 1.80 -2.94
CA LYS A 108 3.41 2.41 -1.66
C LYS A 108 4.40 3.56 -1.85
N TYR A 109 5.30 3.47 -2.83
CA TYR A 109 6.17 4.60 -3.20
C TYR A 109 5.38 5.72 -3.86
N LEU A 110 4.47 5.38 -4.79
CA LEU A 110 3.61 6.34 -5.46
C LEU A 110 2.78 7.16 -4.47
N TYR A 111 2.22 6.52 -3.44
CA TYR A 111 1.46 7.20 -2.39
C TYR A 111 2.32 7.80 -1.28
N GLY A 112 3.65 7.66 -1.32
CA GLY A 112 4.56 8.19 -0.29
C GLY A 112 4.55 7.46 1.05
N ILE A 113 3.81 6.35 1.18
CA ILE A 113 3.78 5.52 2.40
C ILE A 113 5.16 4.92 2.69
N ARG A 114 5.89 4.54 1.64
CA ARG A 114 7.28 4.10 1.72
C ARG A 114 8.13 5.04 0.88
N LYS A 115 9.39 5.23 1.28
CA LYS A 115 10.37 6.00 0.51
C LYS A 115 11.32 5.04 -0.22
N PRO A 116 11.48 5.16 -1.54
CA PRO A 116 12.52 4.42 -2.27
C PRO A 116 13.91 4.74 -1.71
N SER A 117 14.82 3.76 -1.73
CA SER A 117 16.24 4.05 -1.54
C SER A 117 16.79 4.88 -2.71
N PRO A 118 17.95 5.56 -2.56
CA PRO A 118 18.54 6.34 -3.65
C PRO A 118 18.72 5.52 -4.94
N LYS A 119 19.27 4.31 -4.83
CA LYS A 119 19.41 3.37 -5.96
C LYS A 119 18.07 3.01 -6.59
N ARG A 120 17.02 2.78 -5.78
CA ARG A 120 15.68 2.48 -6.29
C ARG A 120 15.07 3.69 -7.01
N MET A 121 15.30 4.90 -6.51
CA MET A 121 14.86 6.13 -7.16
C MET A 121 15.54 6.33 -8.51
N GLU A 122 16.84 6.07 -8.63
CA GLU A 122 17.55 6.10 -9.90
C GLU A 122 16.97 5.11 -10.92
N GLN A 123 16.66 3.88 -10.48
CA GLN A 123 15.98 2.90 -11.33
C GLN A 123 14.61 3.38 -11.78
N LEU A 124 13.82 4.01 -10.91
CA LEU A 124 12.53 4.60 -11.26
C LEU A 124 12.68 5.71 -12.31
N ARG A 125 13.61 6.64 -12.10
CA ARG A 125 13.90 7.70 -13.08
C ARG A 125 14.31 7.12 -14.43
N SER A 126 15.14 6.08 -14.43
CA SER A 126 15.58 5.42 -15.67
C SER A 126 14.44 4.69 -16.39
N ALA A 127 13.59 3.98 -15.67
CA ALA A 127 12.43 3.28 -16.24
C ALA A 127 11.38 4.26 -16.81
N LEU A 128 11.32 5.46 -16.24
CA LEU A 128 10.39 6.53 -16.62
C LEU A 128 11.04 7.63 -17.49
N ARG A 129 12.23 7.38 -18.06
CA ARG A 129 12.87 8.34 -18.98
C ARG A 129 12.12 8.38 -20.31
N VAL A 130 11.82 9.61 -20.77
CA VAL A 130 11.52 9.90 -22.16
C VAL A 130 12.78 9.63 -22.99
N PRO A 131 12.72 8.96 -24.17
CA PRO A 131 13.82 9.07 -25.13
C PRO A 131 13.98 10.55 -25.51
N GLU A 132 15.15 11.15 -25.32
CA GLU A 132 15.47 12.54 -25.70
C GLU A 132 15.19 12.88 -27.18
N LYS A 133 14.83 11.91 -28.03
CA LYS A 133 14.57 12.07 -29.47
C LYS A 133 13.12 12.44 -29.84
N ALA A 134 12.28 12.83 -28.88
CA ALA A 134 10.90 13.26 -29.13
C ALA A 134 10.64 14.72 -28.72
N MET A 135 11.67 15.56 -28.79
CA MET A 135 11.59 17.03 -28.85
C MET A 135 12.43 17.52 -30.03
#